data_AF-A0A7K2YMT4-F1
#
_entry.id   AF-A0A7K2YMT4-F1
#
_cell.length_a   1.000
_cell.length_b   1.000
_cell.length_c   1.000
_cell.angle_alpha   90.00
_cell.angle_beta   90.00
_cell.angle_gamma   90.00
#
_symmetry.space_group_name_H-M   'P 1'
#
loop_
_entity.id
_entity.type
_entity.pdbx_description
1 polymer ?
#
loop_
_entity_poly.entity_id
_entity_poly.type
_entity_poly.pdbx_seq_one_letter_code
_entity_poly.pdbx_strand_id
1 'polypeptide(L)'
;MDLSRYHGYFLDGISVAAGDGGSTVSVSLTHGDRVVLELSHVVHVKMDSCGDWDEFVDRIVVRELPRTGPWPTEARHLLHHNHNNDCIMVWVRLIGPSEIEILGRVLTVR
;
A
#
# COMPACT_ATOMS: atom_id res chain seq x y z
N MET A 1 22.77 -2.13 -16.97
CA MET A 1 22.73 -2.14 -15.50
C MET A 1 22.36 -3.55 -15.09
N ASP A 2 23.17 -4.23 -14.28
CA ASP A 2 22.92 -5.62 -13.87
C ASP A 2 21.95 -5.63 -12.68
N LEU A 3 20.70 -6.04 -12.93
CA LEU A 3 19.61 -6.08 -11.95
C LEU A 3 19.54 -7.40 -11.18
N SER A 4 20.46 -8.36 -11.43
CA SER A 4 20.46 -9.69 -10.80
C SER A 4 20.64 -9.69 -9.27
N ARG A 5 20.99 -8.54 -8.68
CA ARG A 5 21.12 -8.34 -7.22
C ARG A 5 19.93 -7.61 -6.59
N TYR A 6 18.96 -7.16 -7.38
CA TYR A 6 17.80 -6.42 -6.90
C TYR A 6 16.64 -7.39 -6.60
N HIS A 7 16.40 -7.65 -5.31
CA HIS A 7 15.22 -8.34 -4.82
C HIS A 7 14.05 -7.36 -4.71
N GLY A 8 13.40 -7.06 -5.84
CA GLY A 8 12.23 -6.16 -5.88
C GLY A 8 11.18 -6.63 -6.88
N TYR A 9 10.05 -5.93 -6.90
CA TYR A 9 8.90 -6.28 -7.74
C TYR A 9 8.64 -5.19 -8.78
N PHE A 10 8.18 -5.56 -9.96
CA PHE A 10 7.62 -4.60 -10.91
C PHE A 10 6.16 -4.36 -10.58
N LEU A 11 5.73 -3.10 -10.63
CA LEU A 11 4.33 -2.72 -10.47
C LEU A 11 3.57 -2.99 -11.77
N ASP A 12 2.71 -4.01 -11.75
CA ASP A 12 1.87 -4.41 -12.90
C ASP A 12 0.59 -3.56 -12.99
N GLY A 13 0.08 -3.11 -11.84
CA GLY A 13 -1.08 -2.23 -11.83
C GLY A 13 -1.67 -2.02 -10.45
N ILE A 14 -2.49 -0.97 -10.34
CA ILE A 14 -3.26 -0.69 -9.13
C ILE A 14 -4.70 -0.43 -9.51
N SER A 15 -5.63 -1.11 -8.83
CA SER A 15 -7.05 -0.87 -8.95
C SER A 15 -7.60 -0.34 -7.63
N VAL A 16 -8.52 0.62 -7.73
CA VAL A 16 -9.27 1.16 -6.60
C VAL A 16 -10.74 0.95 -6.89
N ALA A 17 -11.43 0.26 -5.99
CA ALA A 17 -12.86 0.00 -6.11
C ALA A 17 -13.57 0.47 -4.83
N ALA A 18 -14.70 1.16 -4.98
CA ALA A 18 -15.58 1.49 -3.88
C ALA A 18 -16.86 0.65 -4.01
N GLY A 19 -17.27 0.00 -2.92
CA GLY A 19 -18.51 -0.75 -2.86
C GLY A 19 -19.19 -0.62 -1.50
N ASP A 20 -20.36 -1.24 -1.36
CA ASP A 20 -21.19 -1.14 -0.15
C ASP A 20 -20.48 -1.68 1.12
N GLY A 21 -19.49 -2.55 0.96
CA GLY A 21 -18.62 -3.05 2.03
C GLY A 21 -17.43 -2.16 2.38
N GLY A 22 -17.25 -1.02 1.70
CA GLY A 22 -16.10 -0.13 1.82
C GLY A 22 -15.18 -0.15 0.59
N SER A 23 -14.18 0.72 0.61
CA SER A 23 -13.20 0.83 -0.47
C SER A 23 -12.16 -0.29 -0.39
N THR A 24 -11.76 -0.82 -1.55
CA THR A 24 -10.72 -1.82 -1.72
C THR A 24 -9.67 -1.29 -2.68
N VAL A 25 -8.40 -1.55 -2.37
CA VAL A 25 -7.27 -1.29 -3.27
C VAL A 25 -6.55 -2.61 -3.53
N SER A 26 -6.34 -2.94 -4.80
CA SER A 26 -5.54 -4.10 -5.19
C SER A 26 -4.30 -3.62 -5.92
N VAL A 27 -3.13 -4.02 -5.42
CA VAL A 27 -1.83 -3.72 -6.04
C VAL A 27 -1.26 -5.02 -6.61
N SER A 28 -1.05 -5.05 -7.91
CA SER A 28 -0.48 -6.19 -8.62
C SER A 28 1.02 -5.96 -8.84
N LEU A 29 1.81 -6.97 -8.46
CA LEU A 29 3.26 -6.95 -8.46
C LEU A 29 3.79 -8.18 -9.19
N THR A 30 4.90 -8.04 -9.91
CA THR A 30 5.47 -9.14 -10.71
C THR A 30 6.96 -9.29 -10.46
N HIS A 31 7.39 -10.50 -10.11
CA HIS A 31 8.81 -10.90 -10.07
C HIS A 31 8.91 -12.38 -10.45
N GLY A 32 8.86 -12.66 -11.75
CA GLY A 32 8.62 -14.02 -12.27
C GLY A 32 7.15 -14.39 -12.15
N ASP A 33 6.66 -14.57 -10.93
CA ASP A 33 5.25 -14.80 -10.62
C ASP A 33 4.53 -13.50 -10.22
N ARG A 34 3.20 -13.49 -10.38
CA ARG A 34 2.32 -12.38 -10.00
C ARG A 34 1.88 -12.52 -8.54
N VAL A 35 2.01 -11.44 -7.77
CA VAL A 35 1.53 -11.30 -6.40
C VAL A 35 0.53 -10.15 -6.35
N VAL A 36 -0.58 -10.33 -5.63
CA VAL A 36 -1.60 -9.29 -5.44
C VAL A 36 -1.74 -8.96 -3.96
N LEU A 37 -1.50 -7.68 -3.62
CA LEU A 37 -1.81 -7.12 -2.31
C LEU A 37 -3.20 -6.51 -2.36
N GLU A 38 -4.15 -7.05 -1.61
CA GLU A 38 -5.52 -6.54 -1.53
C GLU A 38 -5.76 -5.92 -0.15
N LEU A 39 -6.03 -4.62 -0.12
CA LEU A 39 -6.39 -3.89 1.09
C LEU A 39 -7.88 -3.54 1.06
N SER A 40 -8.61 -3.87 2.13
CA SER A 40 -10.04 -3.55 2.26
C SER A 40 -10.33 -2.52 3.36
N HIS A 41 -11.50 -1.90 3.26
CA HIS A 41 -11.91 -0.76 4.08
C HIS A 41 -10.87 0.37 4.07
N VAL A 42 -10.39 0.69 2.88
CA VAL A 42 -9.36 1.70 2.65
C VAL A 42 -9.90 3.08 2.99
N VAL A 43 -9.12 3.83 3.76
CA VAL A 43 -9.47 5.18 4.22
C VAL A 43 -8.51 6.25 3.70
N HIS A 44 -7.33 5.84 3.22
CA HIS A 44 -6.35 6.74 2.61
C HIS A 44 -5.62 6.02 1.48
N VAL A 45 -5.45 6.74 0.37
CA VAL A 45 -4.61 6.36 -0.76
C VAL A 45 -3.88 7.61 -1.22
N LYS A 46 -2.57 7.54 -1.32
CA LYS A 46 -1.71 8.55 -1.96
C LYS A 46 -0.85 7.85 -3.00
N MET A 47 -0.79 8.44 -4.19
CA MET A 47 0.09 8.02 -5.28
C MET A 47 0.68 9.25 -5.92
N ASP A 48 2.02 9.27 -6.06
CA ASP A 48 2.73 10.42 -6.61
C ASP A 48 2.63 10.49 -8.15
N SER A 49 2.35 9.39 -8.83
CA SER A 49 2.13 9.34 -10.28
C SER A 49 1.04 8.33 -10.64
N CYS A 50 0.33 8.62 -11.74
CA CYS A 50 -0.65 7.72 -12.35
C CYS A 50 -0.34 7.78 -13.84
N GLY A 51 0.57 6.94 -14.33
CA GLY A 51 1.13 7.12 -15.67
C GLY A 51 1.69 5.85 -16.29
N ASP A 52 2.74 5.28 -15.71
CA ASP A 52 3.47 4.17 -16.32
C ASP A 52 3.52 2.96 -15.38
N TRP A 53 2.75 1.92 -15.69
CA TRP A 53 2.69 0.66 -14.94
C TRP A 53 3.82 -0.28 -15.38
N ASP A 54 5.07 0.14 -15.13
CA ASP A 54 6.29 -0.67 -15.29
C ASP A 54 7.37 -0.22 -14.28
N GLU A 55 6.95 0.46 -13.21
CA GLU A 55 7.86 0.98 -12.21
C GLU A 55 8.43 -0.14 -11.32
N PHE A 56 9.74 -0.05 -11.07
CA PHE A 56 10.41 -0.97 -10.17
C PHE A 56 10.21 -0.54 -8.72
N VAL A 57 9.60 -1.41 -7.92
CA VAL A 57 9.40 -1.21 -6.48
C VAL A 57 10.62 -1.77 -5.75
N ASP A 58 11.43 -0.87 -5.22
CA ASP A 58 12.63 -1.19 -4.44
C ASP A 58 12.28 -1.85 -3.11
N ARG A 59 11.20 -1.41 -2.46
CA ARG A 59 10.84 -1.89 -1.13
C ARG A 59 9.34 -1.78 -0.87
N ILE A 60 8.80 -2.83 -0.25
CA ILE A 60 7.44 -2.85 0.28
C ILE A 60 7.52 -2.84 1.80
N VAL A 61 6.83 -1.90 2.44
CA VAL A 61 6.72 -1.80 3.89
C VAL A 61 5.27 -2.04 4.27
N VAL A 62 5.04 -3.07 5.07
CA VAL A 62 3.74 -3.35 5.68
C VAL A 62 3.87 -3.17 7.18
N ARG A 63 2.99 -2.36 7.78
CA ARG A 63 2.95 -2.15 9.23
C ARG A 63 1.51 -2.14 9.73
N GLU A 64 1.29 -2.79 10.86
CA GLU A 64 0.08 -2.60 11.64
C GLU A 64 0.21 -1.33 12.47
N LEU A 65 -0.78 -0.45 12.37
CA LEU A 65 -0.88 0.77 13.15
C LEU A 65 -1.85 0.53 14.31
N PRO A 66 -1.40 0.78 15.55
CA PRO A 66 -2.18 0.42 16.71
C PRO A 66 -3.42 1.31 16.82
N ARG A 67 -4.50 0.70 17.30
CA ARG A 67 -5.73 1.43 17.66
C ARG A 67 -5.47 2.47 18.74
N THR A 68 -4.66 2.11 19.74
CA THR A 68 -4.35 2.92 20.92
C THR A 68 -2.85 3.06 21.09
N GLY A 69 -2.40 4.25 21.46
CA GLY A 69 -0.98 4.56 21.64
C GLY A 69 -0.39 5.30 20.43
N PRO A 70 0.90 5.63 20.49
CA PRO A 70 1.52 6.45 19.46
C PRO A 70 1.68 5.66 18.16
N TRP A 71 1.24 6.27 17.06
CA TRP A 71 1.64 5.81 15.74
C TRP A 71 3.13 6.08 15.51
N PRO A 72 3.80 5.23 14.70
CA PRO A 72 5.18 5.47 14.31
C PRO A 72 5.30 6.84 13.63
N THR A 73 6.44 7.51 13.83
CA THR A 73 6.65 8.90 13.38
C THR A 73 6.36 9.06 11.89
N GLU A 74 6.69 8.05 11.09
CA GLU A 74 6.53 8.07 9.63
C GLU A 74 5.07 7.98 9.18
N ALA A 75 4.14 7.57 10.04
CA ALA A 75 2.70 7.51 9.75
C ALA A 75 1.91 8.63 10.45
N ARG A 76 2.57 9.54 11.17
CA ARG A 76 1.88 10.57 11.96
C ARG A 76 1.06 11.53 11.12
N HIS A 77 1.47 11.79 9.87
CA HIS A 77 0.70 12.65 8.96
C HIS A 77 -0.69 12.10 8.66
N LEU A 78 -0.88 10.78 8.77
CA LEU A 78 -2.16 10.12 8.54
C LEU A 78 -3.17 10.35 9.65
N LEU A 79 -2.74 10.77 10.85
CA LEU A 79 -3.64 11.09 11.97
C LEU A 79 -4.52 12.32 11.69
N HIS A 80 -4.11 13.19 10.76
CA HIS A 80 -4.89 14.37 10.38
C HIS A 80 -6.11 14.05 9.52
N HIS A 81 -6.12 12.87 8.90
CA HIS A 81 -7.29 12.34 8.25
C HIS A 81 -8.11 11.65 9.33
N ASN A 82 -9.31 12.16 9.62
CA ASN A 82 -10.18 11.76 10.73
C ASN A 82 -10.64 10.29 10.63
N HIS A 83 -9.70 9.37 10.78
CA HIS A 83 -9.90 7.94 10.88
C HIS A 83 -10.18 7.71 12.36
N ASN A 84 -11.41 7.33 12.70
CA ASN A 84 -11.90 7.27 14.09
C ASN A 84 -11.09 6.36 15.05
N ASN A 85 -9.94 5.78 14.65
CA ASN A 85 -9.12 4.88 15.45
C ASN A 85 -9.96 3.80 16.16
N ASP A 86 -11.03 3.37 15.49
CA ASP A 86 -11.97 2.40 16.03
C ASP A 86 -11.42 0.98 15.95
N CYS A 87 -10.39 0.76 15.12
CA CYS A 87 -9.76 -0.53 14.88
C CYS A 87 -8.26 -0.39 14.61
N ILE A 88 -7.57 -1.53 14.58
CA ILE A 88 -6.21 -1.63 14.04
C ILE A 88 -6.27 -1.34 12.55
N MET A 89 -5.27 -0.63 12.04
CA MET A 89 -5.14 -0.32 10.61
C MET A 89 -3.89 -1.00 10.07
N VAL A 90 -3.89 -1.34 8.79
CA VAL A 90 -2.72 -1.81 8.06
C VAL A 90 -2.28 -0.71 7.10
N TRP A 91 -1.04 -0.29 7.25
CA TRP A 91 -0.37 0.70 6.44
C TRP A 91 0.61 0.01 5.50
N VAL A 92 0.41 0.20 4.21
CA VAL A 92 1.23 -0.36 3.16
C VAL A 92 1.87 0.77 2.37
N ARG A 93 3.18 0.69 2.21
CA ARG A 93 3.96 1.60 1.38
C ARG A 93 4.78 0.83 0.37
N LEU A 94 4.66 1.23 -0.89
CA LEU A 94 5.54 0.79 -1.96
C LEU A 94 6.48 1.95 -2.27
N ILE A 95 7.77 1.67 -2.13
CA ILE A 95 8.85 2.63 -2.26
C ILE A 95 9.60 2.26 -3.52
N GLY A 96 9.60 3.18 -4.48
CA GLY A 96 10.32 3.12 -5.74
C GLY A 96 10.43 4.52 -6.33
N PRO A 97 10.52 4.66 -7.66
CA PRO A 97 10.47 5.95 -8.35
C PRO A 97 9.22 6.76 -8.00
N SER A 98 8.05 6.13 -7.96
CA SER A 98 6.84 6.68 -7.35
C SER A 98 6.58 6.04 -5.99
N GLU A 99 6.11 6.85 -5.04
CA GLU A 99 5.65 6.36 -3.75
C GLU A 99 4.14 6.12 -3.79
N ILE A 100 3.73 4.92 -3.38
CA ILE A 100 2.33 4.57 -3.16
C ILE A 100 2.15 4.29 -1.67
N GLU A 101 1.18 4.97 -1.08
CA GLU A 101 0.82 4.83 0.33
C GLU A 101 -0.67 4.50 0.44
N ILE A 102 -0.98 3.41 1.14
CA ILE A 102 -2.34 2.91 1.32
C ILE A 102 -2.57 2.60 2.80
N LEU A 103 -3.71 3.05 3.33
CA LEU A 103 -4.15 2.75 4.68
C LEU A 103 -5.53 2.08 4.63
N GLY A 104 -5.60 0.84 5.13
CA GLY A 104 -6.84 0.06 5.20
C GLY A 104 -6.95 -0.73 6.50
N ARG A 105 -7.96 -1.59 6.63
CA ARG A 105 -8.17 -2.40 7.84
C ARG A 105 -7.62 -3.81 7.71
N VAL A 106 -7.70 -4.39 6.52
CA VAL A 106 -7.30 -5.79 6.27
C VAL A 106 -6.41 -5.81 5.05
N LEU A 107 -5.31 -6.53 5.14
CA LEU A 107 -4.42 -6.85 4.03
C LEU A 107 -4.50 -8.35 3.75
N THR A 108 -4.72 -8.71 2.49
CA THR A 108 -4.60 -10.08 1.99
C THR A 108 -3.52 -10.13 0.92
N VAL A 109 -2.71 -11.18 0.92
CA VAL A 109 -1.70 -11.44 -0.12
C VAL A 109 -2.14 -12.70 -0.89
N ARG A 110 -2.18 -12.62 -2.22
CA ARG A 110 -2.59 -13.71 -3.11
C ARG A 110 -1.62 -13.90 -4.25
#